data_AF-A0A356U0I5-F1
#
_entry.id   AF-A0A356U0I5-F1
#
_cell.length_a   1.000
_cell.length_b   1.000
_cell.length_c   1.000
_cell.angle_alpha   90.00
_cell.angle_beta   90.00
_cell.angle_gamma   90.00
#
_symmetry.space_group_name_H-M   'P 1'
#
loop_
_entity.id
_entity.type
_entity.pdbx_description
1 polymer ?
#
loop_
_entity_poly.entity_id
_entity_poly.type
_entity_poly.pdbx_seq_one_letter_code
_entity_poly.pdbx_strand_id
1 'polypeptide(L)' 'LTAKGLVRGQQAGKRHGMIKRSNKFIRNARGTQVLDESDARVVRKFMPYA' A
#
# COMPACT_ATOMS: atom_id res chain seq x y z
N LEU A 1 -0.85 12.53 -4.36
CA LEU A 1 0.16 11.98 -3.41
C LEU A 1 -0.21 12.36 -1.96
N THR A 2 0.57 11.99 -0.93
CA THR A 2 0.45 12.68 0.38
C THR A 2 0.88 14.14 0.26
N ALA A 3 0.56 14.98 1.24
CA ALA A 3 1.01 16.38 1.27
C ALA A 3 2.54 16.56 1.19
N LYS A 4 3.32 15.54 1.56
CA LYS A 4 4.79 15.51 1.43
C LYS A 4 5.29 14.83 0.15
N GLY A 5 4.41 14.52 -0.80
CA GLY A 5 4.75 13.85 -2.06
C GLY A 5 5.02 12.35 -1.95
N LEU A 6 4.81 11.72 -0.79
CA LEU A 6 5.00 10.27 -0.61
C LEU A 6 3.86 9.49 -1.28
N VAL A 7 4.20 8.35 -1.88
CA VAL A 7 3.26 7.41 -2.51
C VAL A 7 2.71 6.46 -1.43
N ARG A 8 1.38 6.34 -1.33
CA ARG A 8 0.71 5.40 -0.41
C ARG A 8 0.00 4.30 -1.18
N GLY A 9 0.07 3.08 -0.65
CA GLY A 9 -0.57 1.89 -1.20
C GLY A 9 -1.35 1.11 -0.15
N GLN A 10 -2.28 0.30 -0.62
CA GLN A 10 -3.02 -0.66 0.21
C GLN A 10 -2.18 -1.91 0.47
N GLN A 11 -2.34 -2.50 1.65
CA GLN A 11 -1.67 -3.77 1.99
C GLN A 11 -2.19 -4.93 1.11
N ALA A 12 -1.25 -5.74 0.61
CA ALA A 12 -1.54 -6.90 -0.24
C ALA A 12 -2.03 -8.11 0.58
N GLY A 13 -2.69 -9.06 -0.09
CA GLY A 13 -3.05 -10.35 0.52
C GLY A 13 -4.31 -10.35 1.38
N LYS A 14 -5.15 -9.30 1.32
CA LYS A 14 -6.43 -9.20 2.06
C LYS A 14 -7.70 -9.44 1.25
N ARG A 15 -7.60 -9.89 -0.01
CA ARG A 15 -8.76 -10.07 -0.92
C ARG A 15 -9.37 -11.47 -0.89
N HIS A 16 -8.59 -12.51 -0.59
CA HIS A 16 -9.03 -13.91 -0.63
C HIS A 16 -8.24 -14.76 0.38
N GLY A 17 -8.79 -15.92 0.76
CA GLY A 17 -8.13 -16.83 1.71
C GLY A 17 -8.14 -16.33 3.16
N MET A 18 -9.11 -15.49 3.55
CA MET A 18 -9.17 -14.89 4.90
C MET A 18 -9.38 -15.92 6.00
N ILE A 19 -9.94 -17.08 5.68
CA ILE A 19 -10.07 -18.20 6.62
C ILE A 19 -8.70 -18.73 7.09
N LYS A 20 -7.64 -18.56 6.28
CA LYS A 20 -6.26 -18.98 6.59
C LYS A 20 -5.42 -17.88 7.22
N ARG A 21 -5.94 -16.65 7.33
CA ARG A 21 -5.20 -15.50 7.86
C ARG A 21 -5.54 -15.28 9.32
N SER A 22 -4.56 -14.92 10.13
CA SER A 22 -4.81 -14.59 11.54
C SER A 22 -5.58 -13.29 11.68
N ASN A 23 -6.37 -13.17 12.74
CA ASN A 23 -7.09 -11.93 13.07
C ASN A 23 -6.15 -10.72 13.25
N LYS A 24 -4.91 -10.97 13.68
CA LYS A 24 -3.86 -9.94 13.79
C LYS A 24 -3.46 -9.40 12.42
N PHE A 25 -3.27 -10.28 11.44
CA PHE A 25 -2.96 -9.87 10.06
C PHE A 25 -4.09 -9.02 9.47
N ILE A 26 -5.35 -9.48 9.62
CA ILE A 26 -6.51 -8.77 9.09
C ILE A 26 -6.61 -7.36 9.69
N ARG A 27 -6.36 -7.19 10.99
CA ARG A 27 -6.34 -5.86 11.64
C ARG A 27 -5.22 -4.97 11.12
N ASN A 28 -4.00 -5.48 11.03
CA ASN A 28 -2.85 -4.70 10.56
C ASN A 28 -3.00 -4.28 9.09
N ALA A 29 -3.61 -5.13 8.25
CA ALA A 29 -3.79 -4.88 6.82
C ALA A 29 -4.95 -3.94 6.47
N ARG A 30 -5.72 -3.42 7.45
CA ARG A 30 -6.84 -2.51 7.18
C ARG A 30 -6.40 -1.18 6.56
N GLY A 31 -5.22 -0.69 6.95
CA GLY A 31 -4.71 0.62 6.52
C GLY A 31 -3.93 0.61 5.21
N THR A 32 -3.50 1.83 4.84
CA THR A 32 -2.52 2.09 3.78
C THR A 32 -1.14 2.36 4.37
N GLN A 33 -0.09 1.92 3.70
CA GLN A 33 1.30 2.22 4.04
C GLN A 33 1.96 3.10 2.99
N VAL A 34 3.08 3.71 3.38
CA VAL A 34 3.99 4.39 2.44
C VAL A 34 4.82 3.33 1.73
N LEU A 35 4.97 3.47 0.42
CA LEU A 35 5.84 2.59 -0.38
C LEU A 35 7.31 2.94 -0.13
N ASP A 36 8.18 1.95 -0.32
CA ASP A 36 9.62 2.19 -0.38
C ASP A 36 9.94 3.19 -1.50
N GLU A 37 11.04 3.94 -1.34
CA GLU A 37 11.42 4.97 -2.29
C GLU A 37 11.72 4.40 -3.69
N SER A 38 12.24 3.17 -3.74
CA SER A 38 12.54 2.46 -5.00
C SER A 38 11.28 2.26 -5.83
N ASP A 39 10.23 1.73 -5.21
CA ASP A 39 8.93 1.50 -5.87
C ASP A 39 8.22 2.82 -6.15
N ALA A 40 8.28 3.77 -5.22
CA ALA A 40 7.66 5.08 -5.38
C ALA A 40 8.19 5.83 -6.60
N ARG A 41 9.49 5.72 -6.92
CA ARG A 41 10.10 6.32 -8.13
C ARG A 41 9.50 5.78 -9.41
N VAL A 42 9.23 4.48 -9.47
CA VAL A 42 8.61 3.84 -10.63
C VAL A 42 7.17 4.31 -10.76
N VAL A 43 6.39 4.28 -9.67
CA VAL A 43 4.98 4.71 -9.67
C VAL A 43 4.83 6.18 -10.06
N ARG A 44 5.74 7.07 -9.62
CA ARG A 44 5.72 8.49 -10.01
C ARG A 44 5.84 8.72 -11.52
N LYS A 45 6.56 7.87 -12.26
CA LYS A 45 6.64 7.98 -13.74
C LYS A 45 5.28 7.75 -14.41
N PHE A 46 4.45 6.89 -13.83
CA PHE A 46 3.11 6.59 -14.33
C PHE A 46 2.06 7.61 -13.87
N MET A 47 2.42 8.54 -12.99
CA MET A 47 1.52 9.55 -12.43
C MET A 47 2.12 10.96 -12.61
N PRO A 48 2.21 11.46 -13.86
CA PRO A 48 2.92 12.72 -14.17
C PRO A 48 2.29 13.99 -13.59
N TYR A 49 1.05 13.93 -13.09
CA TYR A 49 0.30 15.10 -12.59
C TYR A 49 -0.18 14.95 -11.13
N ALA A 50 0.41 14.04 -10.35
CA ALA A 50 -0.15 13.54 -9.08
C ALA A 50 0.47 14.07 -7.78
#